data_AF-A0A951K8T9-F1
#
_entry.id   AF-A0A951K8T9-F1
#
_cell.length_a   1.000
_cell.length_b   1.000
_cell.length_c   1.000
_cell.angle_alpha   90.00
_cell.angle_beta   90.00
_cell.angle_gamma   90.00
#
_symmetry.space_group_name_H-M   'P 1'
#
loop_
_entity.id
_entity.type
_entity.pdbx_description
1 polymer ?
#
loop_
_entity_poly.entity_id
_entity_poly.type
_entity_poly.pdbx_seq_one_letter_code
_entity_poly.pdbx_strand_id
1 'polypeptide(L)'
;MRVRGAPCSSAARSPASRGAPVCVTVTLLDGLVLARSVMHHSMNYRSAVIFGRARPVTDPAERDHAFEVIVEHLVPGRWADARHPSRKEAAATAVVALDLGEASVKMRTGPPNDDEIDLDDGNWAGVLPIATAVGAPITDEHTPAGVAPPAYATTYRRGHDRRGAR
;
A
#
# COMPACT_ATOMS: atom_id res chain seq x y z
N MET A 1 -5.94 -9.95 4.53
CA MET A 1 -5.22 -8.68 4.80
C MET A 1 -5.09 -8.44 6.30
N ARG A 2 -3.97 -7.90 6.78
CA ARG A 2 -3.78 -7.53 8.20
C ARG A 2 -3.41 -6.05 8.32
N VAL A 3 -4.01 -5.35 9.28
CA VAL A 3 -3.74 -3.93 9.56
C VAL A 3 -3.47 -3.75 11.05
N ARG A 4 -2.48 -2.91 11.38
CA ARG A 4 -2.09 -2.57 12.76
C ARG A 4 -2.39 -1.10 13.04
N GLY A 5 -2.88 -0.82 14.24
CA GLY A 5 -3.10 0.54 14.72
C GLY A 5 -3.06 0.63 16.24
N ALA A 6 -2.97 1.85 16.77
CA ALA A 6 -3.11 2.07 18.20
C ALA A 6 -4.52 1.62 18.67
N PRO A 7 -4.68 0.99 19.85
CA PRO A 7 -5.97 0.56 20.39
C PRO A 7 -6.96 1.70 20.56
N CYS A 8 -6.43 2.91 20.79
CA CYS A 8 -7.18 4.14 20.90
C CYS A 8 -7.36 4.88 19.56
N SER A 9 -6.98 4.30 18.42
CA SER A 9 -7.29 4.89 17.13
C SER A 9 -8.79 4.79 16.83
N SER A 10 -9.34 5.76 16.09
CA SER A 10 -10.72 5.72 15.62
C SER A 10 -11.00 4.42 14.86
N ALA A 11 -10.06 3.98 14.02
CA ALA A 11 -10.12 2.70 13.31
C ALA A 11 -10.18 1.49 14.27
N ALA A 12 -9.34 1.42 15.30
CA ALA A 12 -9.32 0.30 16.25
C ALA A 12 -10.52 0.28 17.21
N ARG A 13 -11.15 1.43 17.49
CA ARG A 13 -12.38 1.50 18.31
C ARG A 13 -13.67 1.45 17.49
N SER A 14 -13.57 1.58 16.17
CA SER A 14 -14.73 1.58 15.28
C SER A 14 -15.49 0.24 15.34
N PRO A 15 -16.78 0.21 15.00
CA PRO A 15 -17.53 -1.04 14.86
C PRO A 15 -16.85 -2.05 13.93
N ALA A 16 -16.00 -1.59 12.99
CA ALA A 16 -15.21 -2.43 12.11
C ALA A 16 -14.33 -3.43 12.87
N SER A 17 -13.71 -3.04 14.00
CA SER A 17 -12.90 -3.95 14.81
C SER A 17 -13.73 -4.93 15.65
N ARG A 18 -15.06 -4.77 15.64
CA ARG A 18 -16.05 -5.64 16.31
C ARG A 18 -16.92 -6.41 15.31
N GLY A 19 -16.41 -6.66 14.10
CA GLY A 19 -17.10 -7.48 13.09
C GLY A 19 -18.15 -6.74 12.26
N ALA A 20 -18.19 -5.41 12.30
CA ALA A 20 -19.02 -4.67 11.34
C ALA A 20 -18.49 -4.86 9.90
N PRO A 21 -19.37 -4.80 8.89
CA PRO A 21 -18.94 -4.79 7.49
C PRO A 21 -17.95 -3.66 7.22
N VAL A 22 -16.88 -3.97 6.51
CA VAL A 22 -15.85 -3.04 6.06
C VAL A 22 -15.68 -3.13 4.56
N CYS A 23 -15.25 -2.02 3.99
CA CYS A 23 -14.76 -1.92 2.62
C CYS A 23 -13.33 -1.39 2.70
N VAL A 24 -12.37 -2.15 2.16
CA VAL A 24 -10.98 -1.75 2.07
C VAL A 24 -10.62 -1.55 0.61
N THR A 25 -10.28 -0.30 0.27
CA THR A 25 -9.87 0.07 -1.08
C THR A 25 -8.38 0.34 -1.11
N VAL A 26 -7.69 -0.33 -2.03
CA VAL A 26 -6.27 -0.09 -2.35
C VAL A 26 -6.19 0.39 -3.78
N THR A 27 -5.57 1.54 -4.02
CA THR A 27 -5.40 2.11 -5.37
C THR A 27 -3.95 2.51 -5.59
N LEU A 28 -3.39 2.11 -6.73
CA LEU A 28 -2.11 2.55 -7.26
C LEU A 28 -2.36 3.40 -8.50
N LEU A 29 -1.92 4.65 -8.46
CA LEU A 29 -2.00 5.58 -9.59
C LEU A 29 -0.73 5.46 -10.44
N ASP A 30 -0.89 5.15 -11.72
CA ASP A 30 0.21 4.88 -12.65
C ASP A 30 0.39 5.99 -13.71
N GLY A 31 -0.60 6.87 -13.88
CA GLY A 31 -0.46 8.06 -14.72
C GLY A 31 -1.76 8.83 -14.94
N LEU A 32 -1.64 10.06 -15.39
CA LEU A 32 -2.77 10.88 -15.86
C LEU A 32 -2.90 10.74 -17.36
N VAL A 33 -4.12 10.56 -17.85
CA VAL A 33 -4.41 10.46 -19.28
C VAL A 33 -5.04 11.76 -19.74
N LEU A 34 -4.28 12.48 -20.56
CA LEU A 34 -4.60 13.81 -21.05
C LEU A 34 -5.10 13.68 -22.48
N ALA A 35 -6.43 13.68 -22.66
CA ALA A 35 -7.11 13.64 -23.94
C ALA A 35 -7.22 15.04 -24.57
N ARG A 36 -7.71 15.12 -25.81
CA ARG A 36 -7.97 16.37 -26.52
C ARG A 36 -9.27 17.02 -26.04
N SER A 37 -10.28 16.21 -25.78
CA SER A 37 -11.53 16.64 -25.15
C SER A 37 -11.46 16.49 -23.63
N VAL A 38 -11.96 17.50 -22.93
CA VAL A 38 -11.98 17.55 -21.46
C VAL A 38 -12.76 16.39 -20.85
N MET A 39 -13.75 15.85 -21.59
CA MET A 39 -14.58 14.73 -21.17
C MET A 39 -13.88 13.37 -21.27
N HIS A 40 -12.77 13.29 -22.00
CA HIS A 40 -11.99 12.07 -22.22
C HIS A 40 -10.73 11.99 -21.34
N HIS A 41 -10.47 13.00 -20.50
CA HIS A 41 -9.44 12.93 -19.48
C HIS A 41 -9.69 11.78 -18.50
N SER A 42 -8.62 11.09 -18.11
CA SER A 42 -8.73 9.94 -17.22
C SER A 42 -7.41 9.68 -16.49
N MET A 43 -7.26 8.48 -15.94
CA MET A 43 -6.05 8.02 -15.26
C MET A 43 -5.77 6.56 -15.59
N ASN A 44 -4.48 6.21 -15.62
CA ASN A 44 -4.02 4.83 -15.57
C ASN A 44 -3.82 4.45 -14.10
N TYR A 45 -4.43 3.34 -13.68
CA TYR A 45 -4.45 2.93 -12.27
C TYR A 45 -4.76 1.44 -12.13
N ARG A 46 -4.45 0.91 -10.93
CA ARG A 46 -4.83 -0.43 -10.48
C ARG A 46 -5.51 -0.30 -9.12
N SER A 47 -6.72 -0.83 -8.99
CA SER A 47 -7.49 -0.74 -7.75
C SER A 47 -8.09 -2.09 -7.37
N ALA A 48 -8.10 -2.37 -6.07
CA ALA A 48 -8.79 -3.50 -5.47
C ALA A 48 -9.70 -2.98 -4.36
N VAL A 49 -10.96 -3.39 -4.40
CA VAL A 49 -11.98 -3.11 -3.39
C VAL A 49 -12.33 -4.44 -2.74
N ILE A 50 -12.08 -4.57 -1.44
CA ILE A 50 -12.27 -5.79 -0.66
C ILE A 50 -13.40 -5.54 0.33
N PHE A 51 -14.40 -6.41 0.31
CA PHE A 51 -15.51 -6.39 1.25
C PHE A 51 -15.36 -7.52 2.26
N GLY A 52 -15.83 -7.30 3.48
CA GLY A 52 -15.90 -8.36 4.46
C GLY A 52 -16.13 -7.84 5.87
N ARG A 53 -15.91 -8.69 6.85
CA ARG A 53 -15.98 -8.33 8.27
C ARG A 53 -14.60 -8.48 8.88
N ALA A 54 -14.03 -7.38 9.34
CA ALA A 54 -12.76 -7.43 10.04
C ALA A 54 -12.94 -8.07 11.41
N ARG A 55 -12.03 -8.97 11.79
CA ARG A 55 -11.98 -9.56 13.12
C ARG A 55 -10.76 -9.04 13.89
N PRO A 56 -10.88 -8.81 15.20
CA PRO A 56 -9.71 -8.52 16.02
C PRO A 56 -8.84 -9.79 16.14
N VAL A 57 -7.52 -9.61 16.16
CA VAL A 57 -6.55 -10.66 16.47
C VAL A 57 -6.22 -10.57 17.96
N THR A 58 -6.79 -11.46 18.75
CA THR A 58 -6.68 -11.46 20.22
C THR A 58 -5.77 -12.56 20.75
N ASP A 59 -5.61 -13.65 20.01
CA ASP A 59 -4.67 -14.71 20.37
C ASP A 59 -3.23 -14.17 20.36
N PRO A 60 -2.44 -14.37 21.45
CA PRO A 60 -1.08 -13.84 21.52
C PRO A 60 -0.16 -14.35 20.41
N ALA A 61 -0.23 -15.64 20.06
CA ALA A 61 0.64 -16.23 19.05
C ALA A 61 0.27 -15.74 17.64
N GLU A 62 -1.04 -15.65 17.34
CA GLU A 62 -1.52 -15.06 16.08
C GLU A 62 -1.11 -13.59 15.97
N ARG A 63 -1.17 -12.84 17.07
CA ARG A 63 -0.79 -11.43 17.11
C ARG A 63 0.71 -11.23 16.86
N ASP A 64 1.55 -12.03 17.50
CA ASP A 64 3.01 -11.94 17.31
C ASP A 64 3.38 -12.28 15.86
N HIS A 65 2.79 -13.34 15.31
CA HIS A 65 2.95 -13.68 13.89
C HIS A 65 2.40 -12.58 12.96
N ALA A 66 1.30 -11.92 13.34
CA ALA A 66 0.78 -10.79 12.58
C ALA A 66 1.75 -9.60 12.60
N PHE A 67 2.44 -9.32 13.71
CA PHE A 67 3.46 -8.28 13.75
C PHE A 67 4.63 -8.60 12.83
N GLU A 68 5.13 -9.83 12.87
CA GLU A 68 6.17 -10.31 11.97
C GLU A 68 5.76 -10.10 10.51
N VAL A 69 4.60 -10.63 10.09
CA VAL A 69 4.12 -10.51 8.71
C VAL A 69 3.97 -9.05 8.27
N ILE A 70 3.47 -8.17 9.16
CA ILE A 70 3.33 -6.74 8.81
C ILE A 70 4.71 -6.09 8.67
N VAL A 71 5.67 -6.37 9.55
CA VAL A 71 7.02 -5.80 9.47
C VAL A 71 7.75 -6.30 8.22
N GLU A 72 7.73 -7.61 7.98
CA GLU A 72 8.35 -8.23 6.81
C GLU A 72 7.69 -7.80 5.49
N HIS A 73 6.38 -7.51 5.50
CA HIS A 73 5.72 -6.94 4.32
C HIS A 73 6.14 -5.49 4.05
N LEU A 74 6.47 -4.71 5.09
CA LEU A 74 6.94 -3.33 4.95
C LEU A 74 8.38 -3.29 4.46
N VAL A 75 9.27 -4.01 5.13
CA VAL A 75 10.70 -4.09 4.80
C VAL A 75 11.18 -5.51 5.12
N PRO A 76 11.37 -6.37 4.10
CA PRO A 76 11.86 -7.73 4.31
C PRO A 76 13.20 -7.75 5.06
N GLY A 77 13.34 -8.65 6.03
CA GLY A 77 14.50 -8.80 6.89
C GLY A 77 14.51 -7.90 8.14
N ARG A 78 13.60 -6.92 8.24
CA ARG A 78 13.59 -5.98 9.37
C ARG A 78 13.14 -6.62 10.68
N TRP A 79 12.32 -7.67 10.64
CA TRP A 79 11.84 -8.34 11.85
C TRP A 79 12.99 -8.98 12.62
N ALA A 80 13.91 -9.65 11.93
CA ALA A 80 15.06 -10.30 12.54
C ALA A 80 16.12 -9.32 13.07
N ASP A 81 16.22 -8.12 12.49
CA ASP A 81 17.20 -7.10 12.85
C ASP A 81 16.74 -6.20 14.02
N ALA A 82 15.44 -5.93 14.13
CA ALA A 82 14.90 -5.05 15.17
C ALA A 82 14.52 -5.82 16.45
N ARG A 83 14.58 -5.14 17.60
CA ARG A 83 14.06 -5.70 18.86
C ARG A 83 12.57 -6.03 18.73
N HIS A 84 12.20 -7.27 19.05
CA HIS A 84 10.80 -7.70 19.06
C HIS A 84 9.95 -6.92 20.09
N PRO A 85 8.63 -6.79 19.87
CA PRO A 85 7.72 -6.11 20.79
C PRO A 85 7.77 -6.71 22.20
N SER A 86 7.79 -5.85 23.20
CA SER A 86 7.58 -6.25 24.60
C SER A 86 6.12 -6.60 24.83
N ARG A 87 5.82 -7.31 25.92
CA ARG A 87 4.42 -7.63 26.32
C ARG A 87 3.56 -6.38 26.44
N LYS A 88 4.12 -5.29 26.97
CA LYS A 88 3.43 -4.00 27.12
C LYS A 88 3.09 -3.39 25.75
N GLU A 89 4.04 -3.38 24.82
CA GLU A 89 3.83 -2.85 23.46
C GLU A 89 2.81 -3.68 22.68
N ALA A 90 2.90 -5.01 22.77
CA ALA A 90 1.97 -5.94 22.14
C ALA A 90 0.54 -5.76 22.66
N ALA A 91 0.36 -5.62 23.98
CA ALA A 91 -0.95 -5.35 24.59
C ALA A 91 -1.51 -3.96 24.20
N ALA A 92 -0.62 -2.99 24.01
CA ALA A 92 -0.98 -1.64 23.60
C ALA A 92 -1.12 -1.47 22.08
N THR A 93 -1.23 -2.56 21.31
CA THR A 93 -1.35 -2.52 19.84
C THR A 93 -2.49 -3.41 19.36
N ALA A 94 -3.46 -2.83 18.64
CA ALA A 94 -4.57 -3.59 18.06
C ALA A 94 -4.20 -4.05 16.65
N VAL A 95 -4.55 -5.31 16.34
CA VAL A 95 -4.40 -5.91 15.01
C VAL A 95 -5.76 -6.41 14.57
N VAL A 96 -6.12 -6.11 13.32
CA VAL A 96 -7.32 -6.63 12.68
C VAL A 96 -6.96 -7.46 11.45
N ALA A 97 -7.70 -8.53 11.23
CA ALA A 97 -7.60 -9.38 10.07
C ALA A 97 -8.90 -9.30 9.25
N LEU A 98 -8.75 -9.20 7.93
CA LEU A 98 -9.84 -9.20 6.97
C LEU A 98 -9.60 -10.33 5.96
N ASP A 99 -10.62 -11.17 5.76
CA ASP A 99 -10.62 -12.20 4.72
C ASP A 99 -10.69 -11.57 3.32
N LEU A 100 -10.10 -12.22 2.33
CA LEU A 100 -10.03 -11.71 0.96
C LEU A 100 -11.00 -12.41 -0.01
N GLY A 101 -11.94 -13.19 0.50
CA GLY A 101 -12.88 -13.99 -0.30
C GLY A 101 -13.84 -13.17 -1.15
N GLU A 102 -14.10 -11.91 -0.79
CA GLU A 102 -14.94 -10.99 -1.58
C GLU A 102 -14.13 -9.76 -1.99
N ALA A 103 -13.72 -9.72 -3.26
CA ALA A 103 -12.96 -8.59 -3.82
C ALA A 103 -13.32 -8.32 -5.27
N SER A 104 -13.27 -7.04 -5.65
CA SER A 104 -13.37 -6.57 -7.03
C SER A 104 -12.11 -5.81 -7.42
N VAL A 105 -11.58 -6.09 -8.60
CA VAL A 105 -10.38 -5.44 -9.13
C VAL A 105 -10.70 -4.67 -10.41
N LYS A 106 -10.08 -3.50 -10.57
CA LYS A 106 -10.17 -2.71 -11.79
C LYS A 106 -8.79 -2.18 -12.16
N MET A 107 -8.46 -2.29 -13.44
CA MET A 107 -7.24 -1.71 -13.99
C MET A 107 -7.58 -0.90 -15.23
N ARG A 108 -6.90 0.24 -15.40
CA ARG A 108 -6.90 1.01 -16.65
C ARG A 108 -5.46 1.31 -17.02
N THR A 109 -5.12 1.02 -18.27
CA THR A 109 -3.83 1.33 -18.89
C THR A 109 -4.07 1.80 -20.32
N GLY A 110 -3.12 2.55 -20.88
CA GLY A 110 -3.16 2.93 -22.29
C GLY A 110 -3.36 4.44 -22.52
N PRO A 111 -3.48 4.84 -23.79
CA PRO A 111 -3.57 6.23 -24.21
C PRO A 111 -4.96 6.85 -23.92
N PRO A 112 -5.15 8.14 -24.23
CA PRO A 112 -6.47 8.74 -24.40
C PRO A 112 -7.32 7.99 -25.43
N ASN A 113 -8.64 8.10 -25.30
CA ASN A 113 -9.61 7.60 -26.27
C ASN A 113 -10.44 8.80 -26.75
N ASP A 114 -9.86 9.55 -27.70
CA ASP A 114 -10.51 10.72 -28.30
C ASP A 114 -11.53 10.30 -29.37
N ASP A 115 -12.53 11.14 -29.58
CA ASP A 115 -13.46 10.97 -30.70
C ASP A 115 -12.82 11.50 -31.99
N GLU A 116 -13.26 10.99 -33.16
CA GLU A 116 -12.71 11.37 -34.48
C GLU A 116 -12.72 12.89 -34.70
N ILE A 117 -13.76 13.57 -34.19
CA ILE A 117 -13.95 15.02 -34.33
C ILE A 117 -12.84 15.84 -33.63
N ASP A 118 -12.20 15.28 -32.59
CA ASP A 118 -11.20 15.99 -31.80
C ASP A 118 -9.77 15.80 -32.35
N LEU A 119 -9.56 14.90 -33.31
CA LEU A 119 -8.21 14.46 -33.71
C LEU A 119 -7.40 15.56 -34.42
N ASP A 120 -8.07 16.42 -35.18
CA ASP A 120 -7.45 17.46 -36.02
C ASP A 120 -7.32 18.83 -35.32
N ASP A 121 -7.75 18.94 -34.05
CA ASP A 121 -7.75 20.21 -33.30
C ASP A 121 -6.35 20.74 -32.94
N GLY A 122 -5.29 19.99 -33.23
CA GLY A 122 -3.90 20.37 -32.96
C GLY A 122 -3.50 20.34 -31.48
N ASN A 123 -4.41 19.97 -30.58
CA ASN A 123 -4.14 19.83 -29.16
C ASN A 123 -3.27 18.60 -28.87
N TRP A 124 -2.32 18.75 -27.94
CA TRP A 124 -1.52 17.62 -27.47
C TRP A 124 -2.36 16.67 -26.61
N ALA A 125 -2.20 15.36 -26.84
CA ALA A 125 -2.80 14.32 -26.03
C ALA A 125 -1.78 13.21 -25.73
N GLY A 126 -1.88 12.63 -24.54
CA GLY A 126 -0.93 11.62 -24.10
C GLY A 126 -1.15 11.16 -22.67
N VAL A 127 -0.12 10.53 -22.11
CA VAL A 127 -0.12 10.04 -20.73
C VAL A 127 1.03 10.70 -19.99
N LEU A 128 0.75 11.29 -18.83
CA LEU A 128 1.76 11.73 -17.87
C LEU A 128 1.98 10.60 -16.85
N PRO A 129 3.07 9.82 -16.93
CA PRO A 129 3.29 8.70 -16.04
C PRO A 129 3.51 9.16 -14.59
N ILE A 130 2.91 8.44 -13.64
CA ILE A 130 3.12 8.64 -12.21
C ILE A 130 3.83 7.40 -11.66
N ALA A 131 4.90 7.63 -10.91
CA ALA A 131 5.70 6.56 -10.32
C ALA A 131 6.03 6.90 -8.86
N THR A 132 6.07 5.87 -8.01
CA THR A 132 6.68 5.96 -6.69
C THR A 132 8.14 5.53 -6.80
N ALA A 133 9.06 6.34 -6.30
CA ALA A 133 10.47 6.00 -6.17
C ALA A 133 10.85 5.77 -4.71
N VAL A 134 11.81 4.89 -4.48
CA VAL A 134 12.45 4.66 -3.18
C VAL A 134 13.76 5.45 -3.17
N GLY A 135 13.93 6.33 -2.19
CA GLY A 135 15.18 7.08 -1.99
C GLY A 135 16.23 6.28 -1.22
N ALA A 136 17.46 6.82 -1.15
CA ALA A 136 18.50 6.27 -0.29
C ALA A 136 18.10 6.35 1.20
N PRO A 137 18.50 5.38 2.04
CA PRO A 137 18.30 5.47 3.49
C PRO A 137 18.92 6.73 4.06
N ILE A 138 18.19 7.41 4.95
CA ILE A 138 18.68 8.56 5.71
C ILE A 138 18.96 8.07 7.12
N THR A 139 20.21 8.19 7.55
CA THR A 139 20.66 7.76 8.87
C THR A 139 20.14 8.69 9.96
N ASP A 140 19.57 8.11 11.01
CA ASP A 140 19.12 8.84 12.21
C ASP A 140 20.31 9.35 13.03
N GLU A 141 20.16 10.50 13.69
CA GLU A 141 21.24 11.16 14.45
C GLU A 141 21.72 10.35 15.66
N HIS A 142 20.90 9.46 16.20
CA HIS A 142 21.27 8.58 17.31
C HIS A 142 21.96 7.29 16.86
N THR A 143 22.09 7.07 15.54
CA THR A 143 22.84 5.94 15.00
C THR A 143 24.33 6.15 15.31
N PRO A 144 25.03 5.21 15.99
CA PRO A 144 26.44 5.37 16.29
C PRO A 144 27.28 5.62 15.03
N ALA A 145 28.30 6.47 15.15
CA ALA A 145 29.19 6.79 14.05
C ALA A 145 29.81 5.52 13.43
N GLY A 146 29.77 5.43 12.10
CA GLY A 146 30.30 4.29 11.34
C GLY A 146 29.34 3.11 11.15
N VAL A 147 28.14 3.14 11.76
CA VAL A 147 27.12 2.12 11.50
C VAL A 147 26.47 2.38 10.14
N ALA A 148 26.70 1.49 9.19
CA ALA A 148 26.09 1.56 7.86
C ALA A 148 24.64 1.04 7.87
N PRO A 149 23.76 1.55 6.97
CA PRO A 149 22.46 0.96 6.78
C PRO A 149 22.57 -0.52 6.35
N PRO A 150 21.71 -1.41 6.87
CA PRO A 150 21.75 -2.83 6.53
C PRO A 150 21.40 -3.06 5.04
N ALA A 151 21.89 -4.17 4.48
CA ALA A 151 21.73 -4.48 3.06
C ALA A 151 20.26 -4.45 2.59
N TYR A 152 19.34 -4.98 3.40
CA TYR A 152 17.92 -4.98 3.04
C TYR A 152 17.32 -3.57 2.92
N ALA A 153 17.93 -2.55 3.55
CA ALA A 153 17.50 -1.16 3.47
C ALA A 153 18.09 -0.44 2.25
N THR A 154 19.35 -0.73 1.90
CA THR A 154 20.02 -0.12 0.74
C THR A 154 19.57 -0.75 -0.58
N THR A 155 19.18 -2.02 -0.57
CA THR A 155 18.64 -2.72 -1.75
C THR A 155 17.11 -2.82 -1.74
N TYR A 156 16.43 -2.11 -0.84
CA TYR A 156 14.97 -2.18 -0.72
C TYR A 156 14.31 -1.79 -2.03
N ARG A 157 13.37 -2.62 -2.48
CA ARG A 157 12.50 -2.33 -3.62
C ARG A 157 11.06 -2.51 -3.19
N ARG A 158 10.27 -1.44 -3.34
CA ARG A 158 8.82 -1.54 -3.19
C ARG A 158 8.27 -2.41 -4.33
N GLY A 159 7.41 -3.38 -3.99
CA GLY A 159 7.00 -4.51 -4.83
C GLY A 159 6.78 -4.25 -6.34
N HIS A 160 7.18 -5.26 -7.11
CA HIS A 160 7.04 -5.51 -8.56
C HIS A 160 6.92 -4.29 -9.48
N ASP A 161 8.05 -3.64 -9.75
CA ASP A 161 8.22 -2.88 -10.99
C ASP A 161 8.23 -3.88 -12.17
N ARG A 162 7.08 -4.09 -12.82
CA ARG A 162 6.97 -4.86 -14.07
C ARG A 162 7.15 -3.99 -15.31
N ARG A 163 7.81 -2.83 -15.21
CA ARG A 163 8.18 -1.97 -16.35
C ARG A 163 9.32 -2.56 -17.20
N GLY A 164 9.25 -3.85 -17.54
CA GLY A 164 10.25 -4.53 -18.35
C GLY A 164 9.75 -5.77 -19.10
N ALA A 165 8.44 -6.04 -19.10
CA ALA A 165 7.86 -7.10 -19.91
C ALA A 165 6.83 -6.50 -20.88
N ARG A 166 7.33 -5.92 -21.96
CA ARG A 166 6.74 -5.86 -23.30
C ARG A 166 7.75 -5.23 -24.25
#